data_AF-A0A0D2JSC6-F1
#
_entry.id   AF-A0A0D2JSC6-F1
#
_cell.length_a   1.000
_cell.length_b   1.000
_cell.length_c   1.000
_cell.angle_alpha   90.00
_cell.angle_beta   90.00
_cell.angle_gamma   90.00
#
_symmetry.space_group_name_H-M   'P 1'
#
loop_
_entity.id
_entity.type
_entity.pdbx_description
1 polymer ?
#
loop_
_entity_poly.entity_id
_entity_poly.type
_entity_poly.pdbx_seq_one_letter_code
_entity_poly.pdbx_strand_id
1 'polypeptide(L)'
;MDLFRKKPTMKEQVRESQRGITKGVREIDRELLALKREEDKLIREIKAAAKGNNQAATRVLAKSLVRLRAQITTLQASAAQLKGVGHNITTAAATATVSSAVGHASKAMGALQQQMDPVKMQRQLAAFSRENERLDMVGEMVGDTLDAALDGEETEEETGELVSQ
;
A
#
# COMPACT_ATOMS: atom_id res chain seq x y z
N MET A 1 11.72 -32.09 -8.42
CA MET A 1 12.08 -31.67 -7.05
C MET A 1 13.50 -31.12 -7.12
N ASP A 2 13.63 -29.81 -7.35
CA ASP A 2 14.93 -29.18 -7.61
C ASP A 2 15.73 -28.99 -6.32
N LEU A 3 16.79 -29.80 -6.18
CA LEU A 3 17.66 -29.91 -5.01
C LEU A 3 18.65 -28.73 -4.83
N PHE A 4 18.61 -27.72 -5.71
CA PHE A 4 19.56 -26.60 -5.74
C PHE A 4 18.93 -25.22 -5.53
N ARG A 5 17.64 -25.12 -5.19
CA ARG A 5 17.03 -23.82 -4.86
C ARG A 5 17.34 -23.45 -3.41
N LYS A 6 18.16 -22.41 -3.20
CA LYS A 6 18.26 -21.72 -1.90
C LYS A 6 16.86 -21.36 -1.42
N LYS A 7 16.58 -21.56 -0.13
CA LYS A 7 15.31 -21.10 0.48
C LYS A 7 15.13 -19.62 0.14
N PRO A 8 14.02 -19.22 -0.48
CA PRO A 8 13.82 -17.84 -0.90
C PRO A 8 13.89 -16.94 0.33
N THR A 9 14.64 -15.84 0.20
CA THR A 9 14.75 -14.83 1.25
C THR A 9 13.39 -14.19 1.51
N MET A 10 13.19 -13.59 2.69
CA MET A 10 11.93 -12.89 3.01
C MET A 10 11.59 -11.83 1.95
N LYS A 11 12.60 -11.16 1.38
CA LYS A 11 12.44 -10.20 0.28
C LYS A 11 11.92 -10.85 -1.00
N GLU A 12 12.40 -12.04 -1.35
CA GLU A 12 11.94 -12.76 -2.54
C GLU A 12 10.50 -13.28 -2.37
N GLN A 13 10.15 -13.79 -1.19
CA GLN A 13 8.79 -14.26 -0.88
C GLN A 13 7.77 -13.11 -0.92
N VAL A 14 8.15 -11.94 -0.38
CA VAL A 14 7.32 -10.72 -0.45
C VAL A 14 7.11 -10.29 -1.89
N ARG A 15 8.18 -10.30 -2.72
CA ARG A 15 8.10 -9.89 -4.13
C ARG A 15 7.27 -10.85 -4.96
N GLU A 16 7.38 -12.16 -4.72
CA GLU A 16 6.54 -13.17 -5.36
C GLU A 16 5.07 -13.01 -4.96
N SER A 17 4.79 -12.82 -3.67
CA SER A 17 3.43 -12.59 -3.16
C SER A 17 2.80 -11.32 -3.75
N GLN A 18 3.55 -10.21 -3.80
CA GLN A 18 3.09 -8.97 -4.45
C GLN A 18 2.75 -9.19 -5.92
N ARG A 19 3.61 -9.90 -6.68
CA ARG A 19 3.33 -10.23 -8.09
C ARG A 19 2.06 -11.06 -8.24
N GLY A 20 1.87 -12.06 -7.37
CA GLY A 20 0.66 -12.88 -7.34
C GLY A 20 -0.59 -12.04 -7.09
N ILE A 21 -0.54 -11.15 -6.10
CA ILE A 21 -1.64 -10.23 -5.77
C ILE A 21 -1.95 -9.29 -6.93
N THR A 22 -0.95 -8.66 -7.53
CA THR A 22 -1.15 -7.76 -8.69
C THR A 22 -1.77 -8.51 -9.86
N LYS A 23 -1.35 -9.75 -10.11
CA LYS A 23 -1.94 -10.60 -11.15
C LYS A 23 -3.42 -10.88 -10.85
N GLY A 24 -3.72 -11.31 -9.62
CA GLY A 24 -5.10 -11.59 -9.18
C GLY A 24 -6.01 -10.37 -9.29
N VAL A 25 -5.55 -9.19 -8.86
CA VAL A 25 -6.29 -7.93 -9.01
C VAL A 25 -6.61 -7.63 -10.48
N ARG A 26 -5.64 -7.78 -11.40
CA ARG A 26 -5.86 -7.57 -12.84
C ARG A 26 -6.81 -8.59 -13.47
N GLU A 27 -6.88 -9.80 -12.93
CA GLU A 27 -7.85 -10.81 -13.38
C GLU A 27 -9.25 -10.44 -12.93
N ILE A 28 -9.43 -10.03 -11.67
CA ILE A 28 -10.71 -9.52 -11.16
C ILE A 28 -11.15 -8.27 -11.93
N ASP A 29 -10.26 -7.32 -12.20
CA ASP A 29 -10.59 -6.11 -12.96
C ASP A 29 -11.07 -6.44 -14.39
N ARG A 30 -10.48 -7.46 -15.02
CA ARG A 30 -10.92 -7.96 -16.33
C ARG A 30 -12.30 -8.62 -16.26
N GLU A 31 -12.55 -9.40 -15.22
CA GLU A 31 -13.86 -10.02 -14.99
C GLU A 31 -14.95 -8.98 -14.70
N LEU A 32 -14.64 -7.96 -13.90
CA LEU A 32 -15.53 -6.82 -13.65
C LEU A 32 -15.93 -6.10 -14.95
N LEU A 33 -14.99 -5.88 -15.87
CA LEU A 33 -15.28 -5.29 -17.18
C LEU A 33 -16.19 -6.19 -18.02
N ALA A 34 -16.01 -7.51 -17.96
CA ALA A 34 -16.88 -8.45 -18.67
C ALA A 34 -18.31 -8.43 -18.09
N LEU A 35 -18.45 -8.47 -16.76
CA LEU A 35 -19.75 -8.47 -16.09
C LEU A 35 -20.50 -7.14 -16.28
N LYS A 36 -19.81 -6.00 -16.32
CA LYS A 36 -20.44 -4.70 -16.66
C LYS A 36 -21.02 -4.69 -18.07
N ARG A 37 -20.34 -5.29 -19.05
CA ARG A 37 -20.88 -5.42 -20.42
C ARG A 37 -22.09 -6.34 -20.46
N GLU A 38 -22.09 -7.40 -19.65
CA GLU A 38 -23.24 -8.29 -19.50
C GLU A 38 -24.42 -7.58 -18.82
N GLU A 39 -24.16 -6.73 -17.83
CA GLU A 39 -25.16 -5.87 -17.20
C GLU A 39 -25.85 -4.98 -18.23
N ASP A 40 -25.08 -4.31 -19.08
CA ASP A 40 -25.62 -3.46 -20.14
C ASP A 40 -26.50 -4.23 -21.13
N LYS A 41 -26.10 -5.46 -21.49
CA LYS A 41 -26.91 -6.33 -22.36
C LYS A 41 -28.20 -6.72 -21.67
N LEU A 42 -28.14 -7.14 -20.41
CA LEU A 42 -29.29 -7.55 -19.63
C LEU A 42 -30.29 -6.39 -19.46
N ILE A 43 -29.80 -5.15 -19.25
CA ILE A 43 -30.64 -3.95 -19.21
C ILE A 43 -31.37 -3.73 -20.53
N ARG A 44 -30.70 -3.92 -21.68
CA ARG A 44 -31.34 -3.81 -23.01
C ARG A 44 -32.42 -4.88 -23.20
N GLU A 45 -32.15 -6.11 -22.80
CA GLU A 45 -33.11 -7.22 -22.87
C GLU A 45 -34.32 -6.99 -21.97
N ILE A 46 -34.13 -6.50 -20.74
CA ILE A 46 -35.21 -6.12 -19.83
C ILE A 46 -36.10 -5.05 -20.46
N LYS A 47 -35.49 -4.01 -21.07
CA LYS A 47 -36.23 -2.95 -21.76
C LYS A 47 -37.02 -3.49 -22.96
N ALA A 48 -36.45 -4.42 -23.73
CA ALA A 48 -37.14 -5.05 -24.85
C ALA A 48 -38.31 -5.93 -24.39
N ALA A 49 -38.11 -6.77 -23.38
CA ALA A 49 -39.15 -7.62 -22.80
C ALA A 49 -40.30 -6.81 -22.20
N ALA A 50 -39.99 -5.67 -21.56
CA ALA A 50 -40.98 -4.75 -21.02
C ALA A 50 -41.83 -4.10 -22.13
N LYS A 51 -41.20 -3.67 -23.24
CA LYS A 51 -41.92 -3.13 -24.42
C LYS A 51 -42.82 -4.17 -25.07
N GLY A 52 -42.41 -5.44 -25.07
CA GLY A 52 -43.21 -6.56 -25.57
C GLY A 52 -44.34 -7.02 -24.63
N ASN A 53 -44.57 -6.30 -23.52
CA ASN A 53 -45.55 -6.64 -22.48
C ASN A 53 -45.37 -8.05 -21.87
N ASN A 54 -44.17 -8.63 -21.96
CA ASN A 54 -43.87 -9.94 -21.38
C ASN A 54 -43.40 -9.79 -19.93
N GLN A 55 -44.36 -9.67 -19.01
CA GLN A 55 -44.09 -9.44 -17.58
C GLN A 55 -43.33 -10.60 -16.93
N ALA A 56 -43.59 -11.85 -17.34
CA ALA A 56 -42.91 -13.02 -16.79
C ALA A 56 -41.42 -12.99 -17.10
N ALA A 57 -41.05 -12.78 -18.37
CA ALA A 57 -39.65 -12.65 -18.79
C ALA A 57 -38.97 -11.45 -18.13
N THR A 58 -39.64 -10.29 -18.09
CA THR A 58 -39.12 -9.08 -17.45
C THR A 58 -38.77 -9.31 -15.97
N ARG A 59 -39.64 -10.02 -15.22
CA ARG A 59 -39.41 -10.31 -13.80
C ARG A 59 -38.23 -11.26 -13.58
N VAL A 60 -38.05 -12.25 -14.45
CA VAL A 60 -36.90 -13.18 -14.37
C VAL A 60 -35.60 -12.43 -14.67
N LEU A 61 -35.55 -11.67 -15.77
CA LEU A 61 -34.37 -10.91 -16.16
C LEU A 61 -33.99 -9.84 -15.12
N ALA A 62 -34.97 -9.17 -14.52
CA ALA A 62 -34.74 -8.22 -13.43
C ALA A 62 -34.10 -8.88 -12.19
N LYS A 63 -34.51 -10.10 -11.83
CA LYS A 63 -33.85 -10.86 -10.76
C LYS A 63 -32.41 -11.21 -11.11
N SER A 64 -32.15 -11.60 -12.35
CA SER A 64 -30.78 -11.84 -12.84
C SER A 64 -29.92 -10.58 -12.76
N LEU A 65 -30.49 -9.40 -13.05
CA LEU A 65 -29.77 -8.12 -12.95
C LEU A 65 -29.33 -7.83 -11.52
N VAL A 66 -30.23 -8.03 -10.54
CA VAL A 66 -29.90 -7.83 -9.12
C VAL A 66 -28.79 -8.78 -8.67
N ARG A 67 -28.84 -10.05 -9.11
CA ARG A 67 -27.79 -11.03 -8.80
C ARG A 67 -26.44 -10.64 -9.42
N LEU A 68 -26.45 -10.21 -10.69
CA LEU A 68 -25.25 -9.77 -11.38
C LEU A 68 -24.61 -8.56 -10.69
N ARG A 69 -25.42 -7.57 -10.28
CA ARG A 69 -24.96 -6.41 -9.51
C ARG A 69 -24.35 -6.80 -8.17
N ALA A 70 -24.98 -7.74 -7.46
CA ALA A 70 -24.42 -8.25 -6.21
C ALA A 70 -23.04 -8.91 -6.44
N GLN A 71 -22.89 -9.70 -7.51
CA GLN A 71 -21.62 -10.32 -7.89
C GLN A 71 -20.55 -9.28 -8.24
N ILE A 72 -20.91 -8.22 -8.99
CA ILE A 72 -20.01 -7.09 -9.28
C ILE A 72 -19.52 -6.45 -7.98
N THR A 73 -20.42 -6.14 -7.04
CA THR A 73 -20.04 -5.56 -5.73
C THR A 73 -19.13 -6.49 -4.94
N THR A 74 -19.40 -7.79 -4.92
CA THR A 74 -18.54 -8.78 -4.26
C THR A 74 -17.15 -8.81 -4.87
N LEU A 75 -17.03 -8.82 -6.20
CA LEU A 75 -15.73 -8.81 -6.89
C LEU A 75 -14.96 -7.50 -6.66
N GLN A 76 -15.64 -6.35 -6.63
CA GLN A 76 -15.01 -5.08 -6.27
C GLN A 76 -14.46 -5.11 -4.84
N ALA A 77 -15.22 -5.66 -3.88
CA ALA A 77 -14.76 -5.84 -2.51
C ALA A 77 -13.56 -6.81 -2.44
N SER A 78 -13.58 -7.92 -3.19
CA SER A 78 -12.46 -8.86 -3.27
C SER A 78 -11.20 -8.21 -3.86
N ALA A 79 -11.33 -7.40 -4.90
CA ALA A 79 -10.21 -6.64 -5.47
C ALA A 79 -9.62 -5.67 -4.44
N ALA A 80 -10.45 -4.95 -3.70
CA ALA A 80 -10.02 -4.05 -2.63
C ALA A 80 -9.31 -4.83 -1.49
N GLN A 81 -9.85 -5.98 -1.10
CA GLN A 81 -9.25 -6.84 -0.08
C GLN A 81 -7.87 -7.35 -0.52
N LEU A 82 -7.72 -7.81 -1.76
CA LEU A 82 -6.42 -8.22 -2.30
C LEU A 82 -5.41 -7.07 -2.31
N LYS A 83 -5.83 -5.88 -2.73
CA LYS A 83 -5.00 -4.67 -2.65
C LYS A 83 -4.58 -4.41 -1.19
N GLY A 84 -5.50 -4.49 -0.23
CA GLY A 84 -5.20 -4.34 1.20
C GLY A 84 -4.20 -5.37 1.72
N VAL A 85 -4.35 -6.64 1.35
CA VAL A 85 -3.37 -7.70 1.67
C VAL A 85 -1.98 -7.37 1.09
N GLY A 86 -1.92 -6.82 -0.12
CA GLY A 86 -0.67 -6.35 -0.73
C GLY A 86 0.02 -5.24 0.08
N HIS A 87 -0.75 -4.30 0.62
CA HIS A 87 -0.23 -3.28 1.53
C HIS A 87 0.28 -3.90 2.83
N ASN A 88 -0.50 -4.79 3.44
CA ASN A 88 -0.11 -5.49 4.67
C ASN A 88 1.19 -6.29 4.51
N ILE A 89 1.39 -6.94 3.36
CA ILE A 89 2.64 -7.66 3.05
C ILE A 89 3.82 -6.67 2.93
N THR A 90 3.61 -5.52 2.28
CA THR A 90 4.63 -4.47 2.16
C THR A 90 5.02 -3.93 3.54
N THR A 91 4.03 -3.63 4.38
CA THR A 91 4.25 -3.17 5.77
C THR A 91 4.97 -4.25 6.58
N ALA A 92 4.52 -5.51 6.51
CA ALA A 92 5.18 -6.61 7.21
C ALA A 92 6.65 -6.79 6.78
N ALA A 93 6.95 -6.61 5.49
CA ALA A 93 8.30 -6.67 4.96
C ALA A 93 9.19 -5.52 5.49
N ALA A 94 8.65 -4.31 5.58
CA ALA A 94 9.32 -3.16 6.16
C ALA A 94 9.60 -3.40 7.66
N THR A 95 8.59 -3.82 8.42
CA THR A 95 8.72 -4.17 9.85
C THR A 95 9.76 -5.26 10.08
N ALA A 96 9.77 -6.32 9.26
CA ALA A 96 10.77 -7.38 9.36
C ALA A 96 12.20 -6.85 9.08
N THR A 97 12.34 -5.95 8.11
CA THR A 97 13.64 -5.34 7.79
C THR A 97 14.13 -4.45 8.93
N VAL A 98 13.28 -3.59 9.47
CA VAL A 98 13.59 -2.75 10.63
C VAL A 98 13.92 -3.60 11.85
N SER A 99 13.12 -4.61 12.15
CA SER A 99 13.37 -5.54 13.26
C SER A 99 14.71 -6.25 13.11
N SER A 100 15.06 -6.67 11.90
CA SER A 100 16.38 -7.25 11.64
C SER A 100 17.49 -6.23 11.88
N ALA A 101 17.36 -4.99 11.41
CA ALA A 101 18.36 -3.94 11.59
C ALA A 101 18.53 -3.57 13.07
N VAL A 102 17.43 -3.41 13.79
CA VAL A 102 17.42 -3.18 15.25
C VAL A 102 18.10 -4.35 15.97
N GLY A 103 17.82 -5.60 15.59
CA GLY A 103 18.49 -6.76 16.17
C GLY A 103 20.01 -6.78 15.95
N HIS A 104 20.49 -6.35 14.77
CA HIS A 104 21.92 -6.20 14.50
C HIS A 104 22.53 -5.03 15.30
N ALA A 105 21.85 -3.89 15.36
CA ALA A 105 22.26 -2.73 16.14
C ALA A 105 22.32 -3.05 17.64
N SER A 106 21.32 -3.72 18.20
CA SER A 106 21.30 -4.17 19.60
C SER A 106 22.41 -5.16 19.91
N LYS A 107 22.73 -6.09 18.99
CA LYS A 107 23.89 -6.99 19.14
C LYS A 107 25.21 -6.22 19.11
N ALA A 108 25.37 -5.26 18.20
CA ALA A 108 26.54 -4.41 18.13
C ALA A 108 26.69 -3.54 19.40
N MET A 109 25.59 -2.97 19.88
CA MET A 109 25.53 -2.21 21.13
C MET A 109 25.83 -3.08 22.35
N GLY A 110 25.37 -4.33 22.39
CA GLY A 110 25.70 -5.29 23.45
C GLY A 110 27.18 -5.68 23.45
N ALA A 111 27.77 -5.90 22.27
CA ALA A 111 29.21 -6.15 22.12
C ALA A 111 30.03 -4.91 22.49
N LEU A 112 29.57 -3.72 22.12
CA LEU A 112 30.18 -2.45 22.48
C LEU A 112 30.10 -2.21 24.00
N GLN A 113 28.97 -2.53 24.64
CA GLN A 113 28.77 -2.45 26.09
C GLN A 113 29.70 -3.38 26.88
N GLN A 114 30.09 -4.53 26.31
CA GLN A 114 31.07 -5.45 26.89
C GLN A 114 32.52 -4.98 26.75
N GLN A 115 32.83 -4.13 25.78
CA GLN A 115 34.18 -3.62 25.52
C GLN A 115 34.39 -2.16 25.94
N MET A 116 33.34 -1.42 26.29
CA MET A 116 33.43 -0.02 26.72
C MET A 116 33.52 0.13 28.23
N ASP A 117 34.60 0.79 28.65
CA ASP A 117 34.78 1.32 30.00
C ASP A 117 33.75 2.45 30.26
N PRO A 118 32.92 2.39 31.32
CA PRO A 118 31.84 3.34 31.58
C PRO A 118 32.28 4.82 31.58
N VAL A 119 33.55 5.08 31.87
CA VAL A 119 34.13 6.45 31.86
C VAL A 119 34.28 7.01 30.43
N LYS A 120 34.59 6.16 29.43
CA LYS A 120 34.68 6.59 28.02
C LYS A 120 33.29 6.82 27.41
N MET A 121 32.29 6.07 27.88
CA MET A 121 30.89 6.24 27.47
C MET A 121 30.33 7.61 27.86
N GLN A 122 30.58 8.08 29.09
CA GLN A 122 30.15 9.41 29.52
C GLN A 122 30.78 10.53 28.67
N ARG A 123 32.07 10.40 28.30
CA ARG A 123 32.74 11.38 27.42
C ARG A 123 32.17 11.37 26.01
N GLN A 124 31.86 10.19 25.46
CA GLN A 124 31.26 10.08 24.12
C GLN A 124 29.80 10.55 24.10
N LEU A 125 29.02 10.30 25.16
CA LEU A 125 27.66 10.84 25.29
C LEU A 125 27.67 12.37 25.41
N ALA A 126 28.61 12.95 26.15
CA ALA A 126 28.77 14.41 26.23
C ALA A 126 29.19 15.02 24.88
N ALA A 127 30.06 14.35 24.13
CA ALA A 127 30.45 14.77 22.79
C ALA A 127 29.29 14.63 21.78
N PHE A 128 28.54 13.52 21.85
CA PHE A 128 27.36 13.27 21.02
C PHE A 128 26.27 14.31 21.28
N SER A 129 25.97 14.64 22.54
CA SER A 129 24.99 15.67 22.91
C SER A 129 25.35 17.04 22.33
N ARG A 130 26.64 17.44 22.38
CA ARG A 130 27.11 18.69 21.77
C ARG A 130 26.99 18.68 20.25
N GLU A 131 27.29 17.55 19.61
CA GLU A 131 27.18 17.44 18.16
C GLU A 131 25.71 17.44 17.70
N ASN A 132 24.82 16.79 18.46
CA ASN A 132 23.38 16.78 18.20
C ASN A 132 22.77 18.18 18.39
N GLU A 133 23.12 18.91 19.45
CA GLU A 133 22.71 20.32 19.61
C GLU A 133 23.21 21.19 18.46
N ARG A 134 24.42 20.92 17.96
CA ARG A 134 24.98 21.64 16.82
C ARG A 134 24.26 21.31 15.52
N LEU A 135 23.87 20.05 15.34
CA LEU A 135 23.07 19.58 14.21
C LEU A 135 21.64 20.11 14.25
N ASP A 136 21.00 20.16 15.42
CA ASP A 136 19.68 20.75 15.59
C ASP A 136 19.72 22.25 15.30
N MET A 137 20.72 22.99 15.79
CA MET A 137 20.90 24.41 15.44
C MET A 137 21.15 24.64 13.94
N VAL A 138 21.93 23.76 13.29
CA VAL A 138 22.15 23.83 11.84
C VAL A 138 20.88 23.44 11.08
N GLY A 139 20.10 22.49 11.61
CA GLY A 139 18.80 22.08 11.08
C GLY A 139 17.76 23.19 11.19
N GLU A 140 17.73 23.94 12.30
CA GLU A 140 16.89 25.12 12.49
C GLU A 140 17.33 26.25 11.55
N MET A 141 18.63 26.54 11.42
CA MET A 141 19.10 27.53 10.44
C MET A 141 18.78 27.14 8.99
N VAL A 142 18.96 25.87 8.63
CA VAL A 142 18.66 25.39 7.27
C VAL A 142 17.16 25.34 7.03
N GLY A 143 16.38 24.90 8.02
CA GLY A 143 14.92 24.91 8.03
C GLY A 143 14.37 26.32 7.84
N ASP A 144 14.85 27.30 8.61
CA ASP A 144 14.45 28.70 8.49
C ASP A 144 14.84 29.29 7.12
N THR A 145 15.99 28.89 6.54
CA THR A 145 16.36 29.33 5.18
C THR A 145 15.58 28.64 4.07
N LEU A 146 15.12 27.41 4.30
CA LEU A 146 14.34 26.63 3.34
C LEU A 146 12.87 27.05 3.40
N ASP A 147 12.32 27.24 4.59
CA ASP A 147 10.98 27.79 4.81
C ASP A 147 10.90 29.22 4.27
N ALA A 148 11.92 30.08 4.48
CA ALA A 148 11.96 31.40 3.84
C ALA A 148 12.07 31.36 2.30
N ALA A 149 12.53 30.24 1.72
CA ALA A 149 12.56 30.03 0.27
C ALA A 149 11.29 29.34 -0.28
N LEU A 150 10.55 28.61 0.56
CA LEU A 150 9.31 27.90 0.21
C LEU A 150 8.04 28.73 0.50
N ASP A 151 8.09 29.66 1.46
CA ASP A 151 7.03 30.64 1.78
C ASP A 151 6.97 31.80 0.75
N GLY A 152 7.76 31.70 -0.33
CA GLY A 152 7.66 32.53 -1.52
C GLY A 152 6.53 32.05 -2.45
N GLU A 153 5.32 32.55 -2.20
CA GLU A 153 4.13 32.68 -3.10
C GLU A 153 3.64 31.51 -3.99
N GLU A 154 4.29 30.34 -4.12
CA GLU A 154 3.93 29.34 -5.15
C GLU A 154 3.27 28.02 -4.64
N THR A 155 3.02 27.85 -3.34
CA THR A 155 2.58 26.55 -2.77
C THR A 155 1.10 26.41 -2.43
N GLU A 156 0.27 27.46 -2.53
CA GLU A 156 -1.17 27.36 -2.24
C GLU A 156 -2.01 26.82 -3.43
N GLU A 157 -1.52 26.89 -4.68
CA GLU A 157 -2.31 26.47 -5.85
C GLU A 157 -2.30 24.95 -6.13
N GLU A 158 -1.26 24.20 -5.75
CA GLU A 158 -1.15 22.77 -6.11
C GLU A 158 -2.04 21.82 -5.27
N THR A 159 -2.51 22.24 -4.10
CA THR A 159 -3.32 21.36 -3.23
C THR A 159 -4.80 21.30 -3.63
N GLY A 160 -5.32 22.33 -4.31
CA GLY A 160 -6.71 22.36 -4.80
C GLY A 160 -6.95 21.46 -6.02
N GLU A 161 -5.95 21.30 -6.89
CA GLU A 161 -6.07 20.51 -8.11
C GLU A 161 -6.06 18.99 -7.86
N LEU A 162 -5.40 18.52 -6.80
CA LEU A 162 -5.30 17.09 -6.47
C LEU A 162 -6.58 16.49 -5.86
N VAL A 163 -7.46 17.31 -5.29
CA VAL A 163 -8.73 16.85 -4.70
C VAL A 163 -9.86 16.79 -5.75
N SER A 164 -9.64 17.36 -6.93
CA SER A 164 -10.67 17.50 -7.97
C SER A 164 -10.45 16.66 -9.25
N GLN A 165 -9.49 15.73 -9.28
CA GLN A 165 -9.32 14.76 -10.38
C GLN A 165 -9.85 13.36 -10.07
#